data_AF-A0A6W0M925-F1
#
_entry.id   AF-A0A6W0M925-F1
#
_cell.length_a   1.000
_cell.length_b   1.000
_cell.length_c   1.000
_cell.angle_alpha   90.00
_cell.angle_beta   90.00
_cell.angle_gamma   90.00
#
_symmetry.space_group_name_H-M   'P 1'
#
loop_
_entity.id
_entity.type
_entity.pdbx_description
1 polymer ?
#
loop_
_entity_poly.entity_id
_entity_poly.type
_entity_poly.pdbx_seq_one_letter_code
_entity_poly.pdbx_strand_id
1 'polypeptide(L)'
;GILYAQTIFVAYACGFLAGMANSFLDAGTYPSLMEAFPRSPSTANILIKAFVSGGQFLLPIIISLLVWANMWFGWSFLLAGAIMLINALFLLRCPFPPYPGRILKP
;
A
#
# COMPACT_ATOMS: atom_id res chain seq x y z
N GLY A 1 18.02 -4.56 9.34
CA GLY A 1 18.61 -4.41 8.00
C GLY A 1 19.19 -3.03 7.81
N ILE A 2 18.33 -2.02 7.60
CA ILE A 2 18.73 -0.61 7.40
C ILE A 2 19.47 0.00 8.60
N LEU A 3 19.18 -0.46 9.82
CA LEU A 3 19.87 -0.03 11.04
C LEU A 3 21.30 -0.59 11.21
N TYR A 4 21.74 -1.57 10.42
CA TYR A 4 23.05 -2.22 10.57
C TYR A 4 23.96 -2.15 9.33
N ALA A 5 23.46 -1.71 8.18
CA ALA A 5 24.22 -1.68 6.94
C ALA A 5 24.95 -0.32 6.77
N GLN A 6 26.22 -0.30 7.17
CA GLN A 6 27.17 0.81 7.04
C GLN A 6 27.58 1.15 5.59
N THR A 7 26.76 0.81 4.59
CA THR A 7 27.13 0.92 3.17
C THR A 7 25.98 1.48 2.33
N ILE A 8 26.22 2.62 1.69
CA ILE A 8 25.33 3.32 0.74
C ILE A 8 24.69 2.36 -0.27
N PHE A 9 25.40 1.30 -0.65
CA PHE A 9 24.94 0.28 -1.58
C PHE A 9 23.64 -0.41 -1.15
N VAL A 10 23.49 -0.75 0.14
CA VAL A 10 22.29 -1.40 0.66
C VAL A 10 21.13 -0.41 0.74
N ALA A 11 21.40 0.85 1.11
CA ALA A 11 20.40 1.90 1.09
C ALA A 11 19.91 2.18 -0.34
N TYR A 12 20.80 2.16 -1.34
CA TYR A 12 20.45 2.29 -2.75
C TYR A 12 19.62 1.10 -3.25
N ALA A 13 20.03 -0.12 -2.93
CA ALA A 13 19.28 -1.33 -3.30
C ALA A 13 17.88 -1.34 -2.67
N CYS A 14 17.76 -0.97 -1.38
CA CYS A 14 16.48 -0.82 -0.71
C CYS A 14 15.64 0.30 -1.33
N GLY A 15 16.24 1.46 -1.64
CA GLY A 15 15.55 2.57 -2.29
C GLY A 15 15.02 2.21 -3.68
N PHE A 16 15.82 1.48 -4.46
CA PHE A 16 15.42 0.97 -5.77
C PHE A 16 14.26 -0.03 -5.66
N LEU A 17 14.37 -1.02 -4.75
CA LEU A 17 13.31 -1.99 -4.50
C LEU A 17 12.03 -1.34 -3.96
N ALA A 18 12.15 -0.33 -3.09
CA ALA A 18 11.03 0.44 -2.60
C ALA A 18 10.34 1.22 -3.74
N GLY A 19 11.12 1.79 -4.67
CA GLY A 19 10.59 2.44 -5.87
C GLY A 19 9.79 1.46 -6.74
N MET A 20 10.34 0.27 -7.00
CA MET A 20 9.64 -0.79 -7.73
C MET A 20 8.36 -1.23 -7.01
N ALA A 21 8.42 -1.41 -5.69
CA ALA A 21 7.27 -1.82 -4.89
C ALA A 21 6.12 -0.80 -4.94
N ASN A 22 6.43 0.50 -4.89
CA ASN A 22 5.41 1.55 -5.03
C ASN A 22 4.73 1.49 -6.40
N SER A 23 5.48 1.30 -7.49
CA SER A 23 4.89 1.17 -8.83
C SER A 23 4.01 -0.08 -8.97
N PHE A 24 4.41 -1.22 -8.40
CA PHE A 24 3.56 -2.42 -8.39
C PHE A 24 2.28 -2.23 -7.57
N LEU A 25 2.39 -1.51 -6.45
CA LEU A 25 1.24 -1.23 -5.59
C LEU A 25 0.23 -0.31 -6.29
N ASP A 26 0.67 0.76 -6.94
CA ASP A 26 -0.21 1.62 -7.73
C ASP A 26 -0.79 0.89 -8.96
N ALA A 27 0.01 0.07 -9.63
CA ALA A 27 -0.45 -0.68 -10.81
C ALA A 27 -1.45 -1.79 -10.47
N GLY A 28 -1.32 -2.45 -9.32
CA GLY A 28 -2.17 -3.58 -8.93
C GLY A 28 -3.37 -3.21 -8.07
N THR A 29 -3.22 -2.23 -7.17
CA THR A 29 -4.26 -1.93 -6.16
C THR A 29 -5.43 -1.17 -6.77
N TYR A 30 -5.16 -0.20 -7.65
CA TYR A 30 -6.20 0.60 -8.30
C TYR A 30 -7.15 -0.25 -9.17
N PRO A 31 -6.69 -1.12 -10.10
CA PRO A 31 -7.59 -1.95 -10.90
C PRO A 31 -8.31 -3.00 -10.06
N SER A 32 -7.62 -3.66 -9.12
CA SER A 32 -8.25 -4.69 -8.26
C SER A 32 -9.38 -4.10 -7.40
N LEU A 33 -9.21 -2.89 -6.87
CA LEU A 33 -10.27 -2.24 -6.10
C LEU A 33 -11.39 -1.72 -7.00
N MET A 34 -11.08 -1.18 -8.19
CA MET A 34 -12.10 -0.78 -9.17
C MET A 34 -12.91 -1.98 -9.67
N GLU A 35 -12.30 -3.15 -9.79
CA GLU A 35 -12.92 -4.40 -10.23
C GLU A 35 -13.72 -5.07 -9.09
N ALA A 36 -13.28 -4.95 -7.84
CA ALA A 36 -14.02 -5.38 -6.65
C ALA A 36 -15.27 -4.51 -6.37
N PHE A 37 -15.32 -3.27 -6.87
CA PHE A 37 -16.48 -2.36 -6.74
C PHE A 37 -17.12 -1.98 -8.11
N PRO A 38 -17.74 -2.95 -8.83
CA PRO A 38 -18.21 -2.74 -10.21
C PRO A 38 -19.56 -1.97 -10.32
N ARG A 39 -20.29 -1.75 -9.22
CA ARG A 39 -21.63 -1.12 -9.26
C ARG A 39 -21.64 0.40 -9.52
N SER A 40 -20.51 1.08 -9.37
CA SER A 40 -20.38 2.51 -9.71
C SER A 40 -18.90 2.91 -9.86
N PRO A 41 -18.28 2.72 -11.05
CA PRO A 41 -16.84 2.97 -11.25
C PRO A 41 -16.41 4.41 -10.93
N SER A 42 -17.32 5.38 -11.08
CA SER A 42 -17.09 6.77 -10.68
C SER A 42 -16.95 6.94 -9.16
N THR A 43 -17.83 6.29 -8.37
CA THR A 43 -17.78 6.32 -6.90
C THR A 43 -16.56 5.60 -6.36
N ALA A 44 -16.18 4.46 -6.94
CA ALA A 44 -14.99 3.72 -6.55
C ALA A 44 -13.70 4.53 -6.78
N ASN A 45 -13.58 5.21 -7.92
CA ASN A 45 -12.43 6.06 -8.22
C ASN A 45 -12.35 7.28 -7.26
N ILE A 46 -13.49 7.90 -6.93
CA ILE A 46 -13.55 8.98 -5.95
C ILE A 46 -13.17 8.47 -4.55
N LEU A 47 -13.64 7.29 -4.14
CA LEU A 47 -13.32 6.69 -2.85
C LEU A 47 -11.81 6.39 -2.74
N ILE A 48 -11.21 5.78 -3.77
CA ILE A 48 -9.76 5.53 -3.82
C ILE A 48 -8.99 6.85 -3.70
N LYS A 49 -9.34 7.86 -4.48
CA LYS A 49 -8.70 9.19 -4.40
C LYS A 49 -8.88 9.84 -3.02
N ALA A 50 -10.03 9.68 -2.39
CA ALA A 50 -10.28 10.19 -1.04
C ALA A 50 -9.41 9.48 0.01
N PHE A 51 -9.24 8.15 -0.09
CA PHE A 51 -8.34 7.40 0.79
C PHE A 51 -6.87 7.76 0.55
N VAL A 52 -6.44 7.93 -0.71
CA VAL A 52 -5.07 8.35 -1.05
C VAL A 52 -4.78 9.75 -0.48
N SER A 53 -5.69 10.70 -0.70
CA SER A 53 -5.59 12.05 -0.12
C SER A 53 -5.61 12.04 1.41
N GLY A 54 -6.48 11.21 2.02
CA GLY A 54 -6.52 11.00 3.46
C GLY A 54 -5.21 10.44 4.00
N GLY A 55 -4.63 9.45 3.34
CA GLY A 55 -3.32 8.88 3.69
C GLY A 55 -2.18 9.89 3.57
N GLN A 56 -2.19 10.72 2.52
CA GLN A 56 -1.23 11.82 2.35
C GLN A 56 -1.31 12.87 3.46
N PHE A 57 -2.48 13.09 4.05
CA PHE A 57 -2.65 13.97 5.21
C PHE A 57 -2.32 13.27 6.54
N LEU A 58 -2.60 11.97 6.65
CA LEU A 58 -2.32 11.17 7.83
C LEU A 58 -0.81 11.00 8.07
N LEU A 59 -0.03 10.79 7.00
CA LEU A 59 1.41 10.58 7.08
C LEU A 59 2.16 11.75 7.80
N PRO A 60 2.00 13.03 7.40
CA PRO A 60 2.65 14.14 8.07
C PRO A 60 2.15 14.34 9.51
N ILE A 61 0.90 13.99 9.84
CA ILE A 61 0.41 14.00 11.22
C ILE A 61 1.14 12.97 12.07
N ILE A 62 1.28 11.73 11.57
CA ILE A 62 2.02 10.67 12.27
C ILE A 62 3.49 11.06 12.44
N ILE A 63 4.13 11.59 11.40
CA ILE A 63 5.51 12.07 11.47
C ILE A 63 5.63 13.20 12.51
N SER A 64 4.70 14.14 12.53
CA SER A 64 4.68 15.25 13.50
C SER A 64 4.56 14.74 14.94
N LEU A 65 3.68 13.76 15.20
CA LEU A 65 3.56 13.11 16.51
C LEU A 65 4.82 12.34 16.91
N LEU A 66 5.48 11.66 15.97
CA LEU A 66 6.74 10.95 16.22
C LEU A 66 7.87 11.92 16.57
N VAL A 67 7.97 13.04 15.86
CA VAL A 67 8.95 14.09 16.13
C VAL A 67 8.70 14.73 17.50
N TRP A 68 7.42 14.97 17.85
CA TRP A 68 7.05 15.45 19.18
C TRP A 68 7.46 14.47 20.29
N ALA A 69 7.34 13.17 20.04
CA ALA A 69 7.79 12.11 20.94
C ALA A 69 9.33 11.89 20.93
N ASN A 70 10.12 12.72 20.23
CA ASN A 70 11.57 12.55 20.04
C ASN A 70 11.97 11.19 19.42
N MET A 71 11.04 10.52 18.74
CA MET A 71 11.28 9.21 18.13
C MET A 71 11.83 9.37 16.72
N TRP A 72 12.59 8.37 16.27
CA TRP A 72 13.13 8.35 14.91
C TRP A 72 12.00 8.29 13.86
N PHE A 73 12.02 9.22 12.91
CA PHE A 73 11.06 9.29 11.80
C PHE A 73 10.94 7.99 10.99
N GLY A 74 11.97 7.13 11.00
CA GLY A 74 11.94 5.80 10.37
C GLY A 74 10.82 4.89 10.89
N TRP A 75 10.30 5.14 12.10
CA TRP A 75 9.15 4.41 12.65
C TRP A 75 7.87 4.61 11.83
N SER A 76 7.69 5.77 11.18
CA SER A 76 6.53 6.00 10.30
C SER A 76 6.56 5.12 9.04
N PHE A 77 7.74 4.98 8.42
CA PHE A 77 7.96 4.10 7.27
C PHE A 77 7.85 2.62 7.65
N LEU A 78 8.38 2.24 8.83
CA LEU A 78 8.23 0.89 9.38
C LEU A 78 6.77 0.56 9.66
N LEU A 79 6.01 1.50 10.23
CA LEU A 79 4.58 1.34 10.50
C LEU A 79 3.80 1.16 9.19
N ALA A 80 4.04 2.01 8.19
CA ALA A 80 3.40 1.89 6.88
C ALA A 80 3.72 0.54 6.21
N GLY A 81 4.99 0.12 6.23
CA GLY A 81 5.42 -1.18 5.72
C GLY A 81 4.79 -2.35 6.47
N ALA A 82 4.65 -2.27 7.80
CA ALA A 82 4.01 -3.30 8.62
C ALA A 82 2.51 -3.44 8.29
N ILE A 83 1.79 -2.32 8.15
CA ILE A 83 0.38 -2.31 7.74
C ILE A 83 0.22 -2.96 6.36
N MET A 84 1.12 -2.64 5.43
CA MET A 84 1.12 -3.24 4.08
C MET A 84 1.40 -4.74 4.13
N LEU A 85 2.36 -5.18 4.96
CA LEU A 85 2.69 -6.59 5.13
C LEU A 85 1.54 -7.39 5.76
N ILE A 86 0.85 -6.82 6.75
CA ILE A 86 -0.35 -7.44 7.35
C ILE A 86 -1.47 -7.57 6.32
N ASN A 87 -1.74 -6.53 5.52
CA ASN A 87 -2.74 -6.60 4.45
C ASN A 87 -2.37 -7.64 3.39
N ALA A 88 -1.09 -7.73 3.01
CA ALA A 88 -0.60 -8.74 2.09
C ALA A 88 -0.78 -10.17 2.65
N LEU A 89 -0.46 -10.39 3.93
CA LEU A 89 -0.70 -11.67 4.60
C LEU A 89 -2.19 -12.02 4.66
N PHE A 90 -3.06 -11.04 4.88
CA PHE A 90 -4.51 -11.22 4.84
C PHE A 90 -5.00 -11.58 3.43
N LEU A 91 -4.53 -10.88 2.40
CA LEU A 91 -4.84 -11.16 0.99
C LEU A 91 -4.36 -12.55 0.56
N LEU A 92 -3.18 -12.99 1.02
CA LEU A 92 -2.68 -14.35 0.78
C LEU A 92 -3.54 -15.44 1.43
N ARG A 93 -4.33 -15.09 2.46
CA ARG A 93 -5.28 -16.00 3.12
C ARG A 93 -6.70 -15.89 2.57
N CYS A 94 -7.02 -14.84 1.83
CA CYS A 94 -8.26 -14.74 1.08
C CYS A 94 -8.14 -15.55 -0.22
N PRO A 95 -8.96 -16.59 -0.44
CA PRO A 95 -9.03 -17.24 -1.74
C PRO A 95 -9.51 -16.23 -2.78
N PHE A 96 -8.84 -16.20 -3.93
CA PHE A 96 -9.29 -15.40 -5.07
C PHE A 96 -10.76 -15.74 -5.37
N PRO A 97 -11.64 -14.74 -5.54
CA PRO A 97 -13.02 -15.00 -5.92
C PRO A 97 -13.01 -15.79 -7.25
N PRO A 98 -13.84 -16.84 -7.40
CA PRO A 98 -13.91 -17.60 -8.63
C PRO A 98 -14.21 -16.64 -9.79
N TYR A 99 -13.34 -16.66 -10.80
CA TYR A 99 -13.53 -15.95 -12.06
C TYR A 99 -14.92 -16.32 -12.63
N PRO A 100 -15.86 -15.37 -12.85
CA PRO A 100 -17.11 -15.66 -13.53
C PRO A 100 -16.86 -15.77 -15.03
N GLY A 101 -16.01 -16.72 -15.41
CA GLY A 101 -15.87 -17.19 -16.76
C GLY A 101 -17.00 -18.18 -17.02
N ARG A 102 -17.97 -17.73 -17.84
CA ARG A 102 -19.03 -18.53 -18.48
C ARG A 102 -20.36 -18.59 -17.71
N ILE A 103 -21.08 -17.47 -17.71
CA ILE A 103 -22.55 -17.53 -17.76
C ILE A 103 -22.90 -18.18 -19.10
N LEU A 104 -23.12 -19.49 -19.11
CA LEU A 104 -23.82 -20.18 -20.19
C LEU A 104 -25.24 -19.61 -20.23
N LYS A 105 -25.58 -18.92 -21.32
CA LYS A 105 -26.96 -18.62 -21.71
C LYS A 105 -27.78 -19.91 -21.73
N PRO A 106 -28.99 -19.94 -21.14
CA PRO A 106 -30.08 -20.71 -21.71
C PRO A 106 -30.66 -20.02 -22.95
#